data_AF-A0A4V2WS53-F1
#
_entry.id   AF-A0A4V2WS53-F1
#
_cell.length_a   1.000
_cell.length_b   1.000
_cell.length_c   1.000
_cell.angle_alpha   90.00
_cell.angle_beta   90.00
_cell.angle_gamma   90.00
#
_symmetry.space_group_name_H-M   'P 1'
#
loop_
_entity.id
_entity.type
_entity.pdbx_description
1 polymer ?
#
loop_
_entity_poly.entity_id
_entity_poly.type
_entity_poly.pdbx_seq_one_letter_code
_entity_poly.pdbx_strand_id
1 'polypeptide(L)'
;MLALCSSLGMRTKNCGGYAGWAEIGSGEELCGVLVHLDVVPAGDGWEHLPFGGIMEDGKTYGRGTVDDKGPAIASVFALKAIADSGLPLSRRIRIIFGTDEENAWTCMDYYKEHEEIPCTGFSPDAEFPVIYAEKGILFATLDKEGTVEEDKPYIRNLSGGRRANMVPDECHAELVVPEPDGSFVRLLELGASTIPGTHICAGGPVVKVRTTGKTSHGSTPENGVNAVSNMMLLLEPFM
;
A
#
# COMPACT_ATOMS: atom_id res chain seq x y z
N MET A 1 20.38 1.74 -1.01
CA MET A 1 20.32 3.14 -1.48
C MET A 1 21.54 3.96 -1.06
N LEU A 2 21.80 4.16 0.24
CA LEU A 2 22.94 4.99 0.70
C LEU A 2 24.31 4.58 0.15
N ALA A 3 24.61 3.28 0.09
CA ALA A 3 25.86 2.80 -0.49
C ALA A 3 26.03 3.20 -1.97
N LEU A 4 24.95 3.17 -2.76
CA LEU A 4 24.94 3.64 -4.14
C LEU A 4 25.25 5.13 -4.19
N CYS A 5 24.52 5.97 -3.45
CA CYS A 5 24.76 7.41 -3.38
C CYS A 5 26.19 7.76 -2.96
N SER A 6 26.74 7.05 -1.97
CA SER A 6 28.13 7.22 -1.53
C SER A 6 29.12 6.85 -2.63
N SER A 7 28.87 5.76 -3.38
CA SER A 7 29.71 5.37 -4.52
C SER A 7 29.66 6.38 -5.67
N LEU A 8 28.56 7.14 -5.77
CA LEU A 8 28.37 8.23 -6.72
C LEU A 8 28.96 9.57 -6.24
N GLY A 9 29.65 9.60 -5.09
CA GLY A 9 30.33 10.80 -4.58
C GLY A 9 29.45 11.73 -3.73
N MET A 10 28.25 11.30 -3.33
CA MET A 10 27.36 12.09 -2.47
C MET A 10 27.72 11.88 -0.99
N ARG A 11 27.53 12.92 -0.16
CA ARG A 11 27.56 12.73 1.30
C ARG A 11 26.34 11.93 1.72
N THR A 12 26.49 10.96 2.60
CA THR A 12 25.36 10.13 3.05
C THR A 12 25.35 9.96 4.55
N LYS A 13 24.16 9.78 5.12
CA LYS A 13 23.98 9.45 6.54
C LYS A 13 22.83 8.46 6.70
N ASN A 14 23.04 7.50 7.59
CA ASN A 14 21.97 6.66 8.13
C ASN A 14 21.46 7.31 9.43
N CYS A 15 20.16 7.56 9.51
CA CYS A 15 19.49 8.21 10.63
C CYS A 15 18.88 7.15 11.56
N GLY A 16 19.73 6.34 12.20
CA GLY A 16 19.28 5.34 13.18
C GLY A 16 18.45 4.18 12.61
N GLY A 17 18.47 3.97 11.30
CA GLY A 17 17.65 2.96 10.60
C GLY A 17 16.23 3.43 10.26
N TYR A 18 15.79 4.58 10.79
CA TYR A 18 14.48 5.17 10.50
C TYR A 18 14.43 5.87 9.15
N ALA A 19 15.53 6.53 8.78
CA ALA A 19 15.67 7.20 7.50
C ALA A 19 17.13 7.17 7.07
N GLY A 20 17.38 7.60 5.84
CA GLY A 20 18.72 7.95 5.40
C GLY A 20 18.67 9.18 4.52
N TRP A 21 19.80 9.82 4.29
CA TRP A 21 19.86 10.88 3.29
C TRP A 21 21.14 10.85 2.47
N ALA A 22 21.06 11.41 1.26
CA ALA A 22 22.17 11.67 0.35
C ALA A 22 22.17 13.14 -0.07
N GLU A 23 23.31 13.81 -0.02
CA GLU A 23 23.42 15.26 -0.19
C GLU A 23 24.58 15.66 -1.09
N ILE A 24 24.36 16.71 -1.90
CA ILE A 24 25.38 17.45 -2.64
C ILE A 24 25.28 18.95 -2.36
N GLY A 25 26.25 19.70 -2.87
CA GLY A 25 26.28 21.16 -2.77
C GLY A 25 26.78 21.67 -1.41
N SER A 26 26.64 22.97 -1.22
CA SER A 26 27.07 23.73 -0.05
C SER A 26 26.19 24.97 0.10
N GLY A 27 26.21 25.59 1.29
CA GLY A 27 25.39 26.77 1.59
C GLY A 27 24.49 26.55 2.79
N GLU A 28 23.83 27.61 3.25
CA GLU A 28 22.97 27.54 4.44
C GLU A 28 21.62 26.92 4.13
N GLU A 29 21.03 27.20 2.97
CA GLU A 29 19.71 26.69 2.58
C GLU A 29 19.77 25.24 2.08
N LEU A 30 18.74 24.47 2.45
CA LEU A 30 18.57 23.06 2.13
C LEU A 30 17.27 22.83 1.34
N CYS A 31 17.40 22.29 0.13
CA CYS A 31 16.28 21.77 -0.66
C CYS A 31 16.17 20.24 -0.46
N GLY A 32 14.99 19.78 -0.05
CA GLY A 32 14.69 18.37 0.20
C GLY A 32 13.99 17.70 -0.98
N VAL A 33 14.40 16.49 -1.31
CA VAL A 33 13.67 15.57 -2.18
C VAL A 33 13.27 14.37 -1.32
N LEU A 34 12.00 14.29 -0.94
CA LEU A 34 11.51 13.23 -0.06
C LEU A 34 11.10 12.05 -0.91
N VAL A 35 11.58 10.86 -0.57
CA VAL A 35 11.27 9.59 -1.24
C VAL A 35 11.14 8.51 -0.18
N HIS A 36 10.48 7.39 -0.47
CA HIS A 36 10.41 6.29 0.47
C HIS A 36 10.87 4.96 -0.13
N LEU A 37 11.26 4.02 0.74
CA LEU A 37 11.89 2.75 0.36
C LEU A 37 11.10 1.53 0.86
N ASP A 38 10.21 1.73 1.82
CA ASP A 38 9.19 0.75 2.17
C ASP A 38 8.17 0.61 1.04
N VAL A 39 7.43 -0.49 1.07
CA VAL A 39 6.46 -0.84 0.05
C VAL A 39 5.31 -1.59 0.70
N VAL A 40 4.10 -1.44 0.17
CA VAL A 40 2.99 -2.34 0.54
C VAL A 40 3.27 -3.81 0.20
N PRO A 41 2.61 -4.77 0.89
CA PRO A 41 2.68 -6.18 0.54
C PRO A 41 2.39 -6.43 -0.95
N ALA A 42 3.10 -7.39 -1.56
CA ALA A 42 2.94 -7.69 -2.98
C ALA A 42 1.51 -8.14 -3.33
N GLY A 43 0.87 -8.92 -2.46
CA GLY A 43 -0.37 -9.62 -2.79
C GLY A 43 -0.09 -10.88 -3.62
N ASP A 44 -1.15 -11.45 -4.17
CA ASP A 44 -1.12 -12.65 -5.00
C ASP A 44 -1.38 -12.30 -6.48
N GLY A 45 -1.22 -13.26 -7.40
CA GLY A 45 -1.59 -13.08 -8.82
C GLY A 45 -0.58 -12.32 -9.69
N TRP A 46 0.67 -12.19 -9.24
CA TRP A 46 1.73 -11.60 -10.06
C TRP A 46 2.17 -12.53 -11.19
N GLU A 47 2.27 -12.00 -12.41
CA GLU A 47 2.86 -12.71 -13.56
C GLU A 47 4.39 -12.80 -13.47
N HIS A 48 5.02 -11.76 -12.94
CA HIS A 48 6.46 -11.71 -12.66
C HIS A 48 6.73 -11.75 -11.17
N LEU A 49 7.88 -12.28 -10.74
CA LEU A 49 8.24 -12.27 -9.33
C LEU A 49 8.23 -10.82 -8.79
N PRO A 50 7.44 -10.52 -7.74
CA PRO A 50 7.23 -9.14 -7.28
C PRO A 50 8.51 -8.45 -6.83
N PHE A 51 9.50 -9.20 -6.38
CA PHE A 51 10.80 -8.67 -5.94
C PHE A 51 11.95 -9.06 -6.89
N GLY A 52 11.62 -9.40 -8.14
CA GLY A 52 12.59 -9.81 -9.16
C GLY A 52 13.21 -8.64 -9.94
N GLY A 53 12.51 -7.51 -10.07
CA GLY A 53 12.98 -6.37 -10.87
C GLY A 53 13.15 -6.71 -12.35
N ILE A 54 12.12 -7.32 -12.95
CA ILE A 54 12.16 -7.84 -14.32
C ILE A 54 11.94 -6.72 -15.32
N MET A 55 12.78 -6.64 -16.36
CA MET A 55 12.57 -5.72 -17.47
C MET A 55 12.02 -6.49 -18.68
N GLU A 56 10.85 -6.10 -19.16
CA GLU A 56 10.18 -6.72 -20.31
C GLU A 56 9.36 -5.66 -21.06
N ASP A 57 9.42 -5.67 -22.38
CA ASP A 57 8.73 -4.72 -23.27
C ASP A 57 8.91 -3.24 -22.89
N GLY A 58 10.12 -2.87 -22.46
CA GLY A 58 10.45 -1.50 -22.05
C GLY A 58 9.83 -1.08 -20.72
N LYS A 59 9.21 -2.01 -19.98
CA LYS A 59 8.66 -1.79 -18.63
C LYS A 59 9.50 -2.52 -17.60
N THR A 60 9.52 -1.98 -16.39
CA THR A 60 10.16 -2.63 -15.24
C THR A 60 9.09 -3.10 -14.27
N TYR A 61 9.00 -4.42 -14.08
CA TYR A 61 8.06 -5.09 -13.20
C TYR A 61 8.70 -5.41 -11.86
N GLY A 62 8.09 -4.91 -10.79
CA GLY A 62 8.46 -5.20 -9.42
C GLY A 62 7.69 -4.30 -8.44
N ARG A 63 7.43 -4.80 -7.24
CA ARG A 63 6.89 -3.99 -6.15
C ARG A 63 7.92 -2.91 -5.79
N GLY A 64 7.50 -1.66 -5.86
CA GLY A 64 8.39 -0.51 -5.69
C GLY A 64 8.73 0.21 -6.99
N THR A 65 8.47 -0.35 -8.18
CA THR A 65 8.98 0.26 -9.43
C THR A 65 8.29 1.57 -9.79
N VAL A 66 7.03 1.74 -9.42
CA VAL A 66 6.27 2.99 -9.62
C VAL A 66 6.30 3.84 -8.35
N ASP A 67 6.10 3.20 -7.21
CA ASP A 67 5.88 3.81 -5.90
C ASP A 67 6.72 3.00 -4.89
N ASP A 68 7.85 3.51 -4.38
CA ASP A 68 8.57 4.73 -4.84
C ASP A 68 10.06 4.50 -5.15
N LYS A 69 10.48 3.23 -5.30
CA LYS A 69 11.89 2.93 -5.63
C LYS A 69 12.31 3.42 -7.01
N GLY A 70 11.37 3.46 -7.97
CA GLY A 70 11.60 4.03 -9.30
C GLY A 70 11.91 5.52 -9.25
N PRO A 71 10.97 6.36 -8.76
CA PRO A 71 11.21 7.80 -8.63
C PRO A 71 12.36 8.14 -7.66
N ALA A 72 12.60 7.33 -6.62
CA ALA A 72 13.79 7.45 -5.78
C ALA A 72 15.10 7.30 -6.57
N ILE A 73 15.22 6.29 -7.43
CA ILE A 73 16.40 6.09 -8.28
C ILE A 73 16.51 7.21 -9.33
N ALA A 74 15.39 7.63 -9.93
CA ALA A 74 15.40 8.76 -10.86
C ALA A 74 15.95 10.02 -10.19
N SER A 75 15.55 10.29 -8.94
CA SER A 75 16.05 11.41 -8.14
C SER A 75 17.54 11.30 -7.82
N VAL A 76 18.03 10.11 -7.49
CA VAL A 76 19.47 9.86 -7.28
C VAL A 76 20.28 10.19 -8.54
N PHE A 77 19.84 9.73 -9.71
CA PHE A 77 20.57 10.00 -10.95
C PHE A 77 20.42 11.44 -11.44
N ALA A 78 19.29 12.11 -11.16
CA ALA A 78 19.15 13.54 -11.39
C ALA A 78 20.15 14.34 -10.53
N LEU A 79 20.29 13.97 -9.25
CA LEU A 79 21.27 14.59 -8.35
C LEU A 79 22.71 14.34 -8.82
N LYS A 80 23.00 13.13 -9.31
CA LYS A 80 24.30 12.79 -9.91
C LYS A 80 24.59 13.63 -11.15
N ALA A 81 23.62 13.81 -12.04
CA ALA A 81 23.78 14.64 -13.23
C ALA A 81 24.06 16.12 -12.86
N ILE A 82 23.41 16.63 -11.83
CA ILE A 82 23.70 17.98 -11.29
C ILE A 82 25.13 18.04 -10.76
N ALA A 83 25.57 17.07 -9.97
CA ALA A 83 26.93 17.02 -9.45
C ALA A 83 27.99 16.95 -10.57
N ASP A 84 27.74 16.13 -11.60
CA ASP A 84 28.65 15.95 -12.75
C ASP A 84 28.72 17.18 -13.66
N SER A 85 27.68 18.02 -13.67
CA SER A 85 27.67 19.25 -14.47
C SER A 85 28.73 20.26 -14.04
N GLY A 86 29.23 20.16 -12.79
CA GLY A 86 30.16 21.12 -12.22
C GLY A 86 29.58 22.53 -12.05
N LEU A 87 28.27 22.70 -12.22
CA LEU A 87 27.61 24.00 -12.05
C LEU A 87 27.67 24.44 -10.59
N PRO A 88 27.89 25.74 -10.32
CA PRO A 88 27.87 26.26 -8.96
C PRO A 88 26.47 26.10 -8.36
N LEU A 89 26.40 25.50 -7.18
CA LEU A 89 25.15 25.36 -6.42
C LEU A 89 25.09 26.41 -5.32
N SER A 90 23.99 27.15 -5.26
CA SER A 90 23.71 28.12 -4.19
C SER A 90 23.07 27.50 -2.96
N ARG A 91 22.65 26.22 -3.05
CA ARG A 91 21.96 25.47 -2.00
C ARG A 91 22.50 24.07 -1.88
N ARG A 92 22.31 23.48 -0.70
CA ARG A 92 22.43 22.03 -0.52
C ARG A 92 21.16 21.37 -1.06
N ILE A 93 21.32 20.23 -1.72
CA ILE A 93 20.20 19.41 -2.19
C ILE A 93 20.35 18.05 -1.53
N ARG A 94 19.31 17.61 -0.81
CA ARG A 94 19.31 16.37 -0.05
C ARG A 94 18.12 15.51 -0.46
N ILE A 95 18.41 14.30 -0.90
CA ILE A 95 17.40 13.24 -1.00
C ILE A 95 17.26 12.61 0.38
N ILE A 96 16.04 12.53 0.89
CA ILE A 96 15.67 11.95 2.17
C ILE A 96 14.92 10.66 1.88
N PHE A 97 15.47 9.53 2.29
CA PHE A 97 14.93 8.19 2.12
C PHE A 97 14.19 7.77 3.39
N GLY A 98 12.85 7.84 3.36
CA GLY A 98 11.97 7.26 4.38
C GLY A 98 11.88 5.74 4.27
N THR A 99 11.43 5.09 5.35
CA THR A 99 11.29 3.63 5.42
C THR A 99 9.97 3.18 6.07
N ASP A 100 9.02 4.08 6.25
CA ASP A 100 7.73 3.79 6.88
C ASP A 100 6.64 4.79 6.41
N GLU A 101 6.71 5.22 5.16
CA GLU A 101 5.73 6.13 4.55
C GLU A 101 4.36 5.45 4.46
N GLU A 102 4.34 4.19 4.01
CA GLU A 102 3.14 3.43 3.63
C GLU A 102 2.33 2.95 4.84
N ASN A 103 2.77 3.30 6.05
CA ASN A 103 2.08 2.97 7.29
C ASN A 103 1.91 4.20 8.19
N ALA A 104 2.93 4.56 8.97
CA ALA A 104 2.78 5.44 10.14
C ALA A 104 3.72 6.65 10.13
N TRP A 105 4.55 6.81 9.10
CA TRP A 105 5.50 7.92 8.94
C TRP A 105 6.49 8.07 10.10
N THR A 106 6.74 7.00 10.86
CA THR A 106 7.65 7.04 12.01
C THR A 106 9.08 7.42 11.59
N CYS A 107 9.44 7.13 10.34
CA CYS A 107 10.68 7.58 9.71
C CYS A 107 10.83 9.10 9.68
N MET A 108 9.74 9.83 9.36
CA MET A 108 9.77 11.28 9.24
C MET A 108 9.64 11.96 10.60
N ASP A 109 8.92 11.38 11.55
CA ASP A 109 8.92 11.84 12.93
C ASP A 109 10.33 11.82 13.51
N TYR A 110 11.04 10.70 13.35
CA TYR A 110 12.43 10.60 13.75
C TYR A 110 13.32 11.61 13.02
N TYR A 111 13.17 11.75 11.69
CA TYR A 111 13.97 12.70 10.90
C TYR A 111 13.80 14.14 11.38
N LYS A 112 12.55 14.60 11.61
CA LYS A 112 12.26 15.97 12.08
C LYS A 112 12.93 16.30 13.42
N GLU A 113 13.06 15.31 14.30
CA GLU A 113 13.67 15.47 15.62
C GLU A 113 15.21 15.46 15.58
N HIS A 114 15.82 14.78 14.62
CA HIS A 114 17.26 14.46 14.64
C HIS A 114 18.07 15.08 13.50
N GLU A 115 17.42 15.53 12.43
CA GLU A 115 18.06 16.05 11.23
C GLU A 115 17.56 17.45 10.89
N GLU A 116 18.32 18.14 10.04
CA GLU A 116 17.92 19.44 9.52
C GLU A 116 16.68 19.32 8.61
N ILE A 117 15.66 20.13 8.92
CA ILE A 117 14.44 20.25 8.11
C ILE A 117 14.74 21.14 6.88
N PRO A 118 14.53 20.64 5.65
CA PRO A 118 14.69 21.45 4.45
C PRO A 118 13.79 22.69 4.47
N CYS A 119 14.31 23.84 4.03
CA CYS A 119 13.54 25.08 3.92
C CYS A 119 12.58 25.08 2.73
N THR A 120 12.81 24.18 1.77
CA THR A 120 11.96 23.91 0.62
C THR A 120 12.14 22.47 0.18
N GLY A 121 11.19 21.91 -0.56
CA GLY A 121 11.32 20.56 -1.08
C GLY A 121 10.10 20.10 -1.85
N PHE A 122 10.20 18.88 -2.37
CA PHE A 122 9.12 18.19 -3.05
C PHE A 122 9.27 16.68 -2.87
N SER A 123 8.19 15.94 -3.13
CA SER A 123 8.22 14.49 -3.29
C SER A 123 8.00 14.14 -4.77
N PRO A 124 8.81 13.25 -5.39
CA PRO A 124 8.58 12.74 -6.74
C PRO A 124 7.61 11.55 -6.75
N ASP A 125 7.06 11.19 -5.59
CA ASP A 125 6.25 10.00 -5.32
C ASP A 125 4.76 10.18 -5.70
N ALA A 126 4.52 10.81 -6.84
CA ALA A 126 3.16 11.04 -7.31
C ALA A 126 3.13 11.18 -8.83
N GLU A 127 2.10 11.86 -9.34
CA GLU A 127 1.88 12.04 -10.77
C GLU A 127 2.40 13.39 -11.28
N PHE A 128 2.60 13.46 -12.59
CA PHE A 128 2.85 14.70 -13.31
C PHE A 128 1.57 15.17 -14.02
N PRO A 129 1.31 16.50 -14.11
CA PRO A 129 2.14 17.61 -13.63
C PRO A 129 2.06 17.81 -12.11
N VAL A 130 2.74 18.85 -11.60
CA VAL A 130 2.90 19.10 -10.16
C VAL A 130 1.61 18.99 -9.35
N ILE A 131 1.66 18.18 -8.28
CA ILE A 131 0.66 18.17 -7.22
C ILE A 131 1.10 19.17 -6.16
N TYR A 132 0.36 20.27 -6.03
CA TYR A 132 0.67 21.35 -5.08
C TYR A 132 -0.14 21.26 -3.77
N ALA A 133 -1.11 20.35 -3.71
CA ALA A 133 -1.98 20.13 -2.56
C ALA A 133 -2.53 18.70 -2.55
N GLU A 134 -2.66 18.13 -1.36
CA GLU A 134 -3.23 16.81 -1.12
C GLU A 134 -4.50 16.91 -0.28
N LYS A 135 -5.40 15.92 -0.42
CA LYS A 135 -6.58 15.81 0.45
C LYS A 135 -6.14 15.33 1.84
N GLY A 136 -6.90 15.69 2.88
CA GLY A 136 -6.72 15.09 4.20
C GLY A 136 -7.01 13.58 4.17
N ILE A 137 -6.15 12.80 4.82
CA ILE A 137 -6.30 11.35 4.98
C ILE A 137 -6.88 11.07 6.37
N LEU A 138 -7.94 10.24 6.43
CA LEU A 138 -8.55 9.80 7.68
C LEU A 138 -8.71 8.28 7.65
N PHE A 139 -8.14 7.63 8.66
CA PHE A 139 -8.42 6.22 8.96
C PHE A 139 -9.39 6.14 10.14
N ALA A 140 -10.55 5.54 9.92
CA ALA A 140 -11.57 5.34 10.95
C ALA A 140 -11.79 3.85 11.18
N THR A 141 -11.85 3.45 12.45
CA THR A 141 -12.25 2.10 12.86
C THR A 141 -13.67 2.17 13.40
N LEU A 142 -14.54 1.26 12.93
CA LEU A 142 -15.93 1.15 13.38
C LEU A 142 -16.09 -0.15 14.16
N ASP A 143 -16.35 -0.02 15.45
CA ASP A 143 -16.58 -1.16 16.35
C ASP A 143 -18.05 -1.20 16.77
N LYS A 144 -18.62 -2.41 16.81
CA LYS A 144 -20.00 -2.64 17.26
C LYS A 144 -20.06 -3.87 18.14
N GLU A 145 -20.61 -3.70 19.33
CA GLU A 145 -20.99 -4.82 20.20
C GLU A 145 -22.37 -5.36 19.80
N GLY A 146 -22.57 -6.67 19.97
CA GLY A 146 -23.82 -7.33 19.65
C GLY A 146 -23.89 -8.72 20.27
N THR A 147 -25.04 -9.37 20.09
CA THR A 147 -25.29 -10.75 20.53
C THR A 147 -25.49 -11.64 19.33
N VAL A 148 -25.05 -12.89 19.44
CA VAL A 148 -25.28 -13.93 18.43
C VAL A 148 -26.41 -14.83 18.90
N GLU A 149 -27.39 -15.04 18.03
CA GLU A 149 -28.46 -16.03 18.22
C GLU A 149 -27.99 -17.37 17.63
N GLU A 150 -27.49 -18.27 18.48
CA GLU A 150 -26.88 -19.54 18.05
C GLU A 150 -27.89 -20.57 17.51
N ASP A 151 -29.20 -20.31 17.61
CA ASP A 151 -30.27 -21.12 17.03
C ASP A 151 -30.54 -20.79 15.55
N LYS A 152 -29.94 -19.73 15.01
CA LYS A 152 -30.04 -19.31 13.60
C LYS A 152 -28.68 -19.35 12.91
N PRO A 153 -28.62 -19.32 11.57
CA PRO A 153 -27.35 -19.15 10.88
C PRO A 153 -26.65 -17.85 11.30
N TYR A 154 -25.36 -17.92 11.60
CA TYR A 154 -24.57 -16.75 12.03
C TYR A 154 -23.14 -16.76 11.48
N ILE A 155 -22.52 -15.58 11.46
CA ILE A 155 -21.13 -15.41 11.05
C ILE A 155 -20.24 -15.68 12.27
N ARG A 156 -19.48 -16.77 12.26
CA ARG A 156 -18.49 -17.07 13.30
C ARG A 156 -17.22 -16.25 13.14
N ASN A 157 -16.78 -16.07 11.90
CA ASN A 157 -15.59 -15.30 11.57
C ASN A 157 -15.75 -14.65 10.20
N LEU A 158 -15.26 -13.42 10.06
CA LEU A 158 -15.18 -12.70 8.81
C LEU A 158 -13.90 -11.88 8.77
N SER A 159 -13.12 -12.05 7.71
CA SER A 159 -11.83 -11.37 7.55
C SER A 159 -11.57 -11.04 6.09
N GLY A 160 -11.20 -9.80 5.81
CA GLY A 160 -10.81 -9.36 4.48
C GLY A 160 -10.00 -8.07 4.54
N GLY A 161 -9.13 -7.88 3.55
CA GLY A 161 -8.20 -6.74 3.51
C GLY A 161 -6.92 -6.95 4.33
N ARG A 162 -5.85 -6.28 3.93
CA ARG A 162 -4.51 -6.36 4.57
C ARG A 162 -3.97 -5.01 5.02
N ARG A 163 -4.43 -3.92 4.41
CA ARG A 163 -4.02 -2.53 4.65
C ARG A 163 -5.20 -1.60 4.44
N ALA A 164 -5.24 -0.48 5.16
CA ALA A 164 -6.34 0.49 5.09
C ALA A 164 -6.29 1.34 3.81
N ASN A 165 -5.11 1.52 3.20
CA ASN A 165 -4.90 2.25 1.95
C ASN A 165 -5.06 1.37 0.69
N MET A 166 -5.59 0.14 0.81
CA MET A 166 -5.79 -0.77 -0.32
C MET A 166 -7.22 -1.31 -0.35
N VAL A 167 -7.83 -1.38 -1.54
CA VAL A 167 -9.10 -2.08 -1.73
C VAL A 167 -8.88 -3.60 -1.52
N PRO A 168 -9.62 -4.27 -0.62
CA PRO A 168 -9.51 -5.70 -0.40
C PRO A 168 -9.82 -6.51 -1.67
N ASP A 169 -8.88 -7.35 -2.09
CA ASP A 169 -9.00 -8.29 -3.20
C ASP A 169 -9.52 -9.67 -2.77
N GLU A 170 -9.59 -9.93 -1.47
CA GLU A 170 -10.07 -11.19 -0.91
C GLU A 170 -10.79 -10.99 0.43
N CYS A 171 -11.85 -11.76 0.65
CA CYS A 171 -12.56 -11.86 1.92
C CYS A 171 -12.98 -13.32 2.17
N HIS A 172 -12.87 -13.75 3.43
CA HIS A 172 -13.24 -15.08 3.91
C HIS A 172 -14.27 -14.97 5.03
N ALA A 173 -15.30 -15.78 4.96
CA ALA A 173 -16.30 -15.91 6.02
C ALA A 173 -16.50 -17.38 6.40
N GLU A 174 -16.72 -17.61 7.69
CA GLU A 174 -17.15 -18.89 8.23
C GLU A 174 -18.55 -18.72 8.82
N LEU A 175 -19.54 -19.32 8.16
CA LEU A 175 -20.93 -19.28 8.58
C LEU A 175 -21.26 -20.58 9.33
N VAL A 176 -21.84 -20.47 10.51
CA VAL A 176 -22.39 -21.62 11.24
C VAL A 176 -23.87 -21.73 10.89
N VAL A 177 -24.30 -22.94 10.54
CA VAL A 177 -25.68 -23.28 10.18
C VAL A 177 -26.15 -24.39 11.14
N PRO A 178 -26.83 -24.02 12.26
CA PRO A 178 -27.21 -24.97 13.31
C PRO A 178 -28.13 -26.09 12.82
N GLU A 179 -29.09 -25.76 11.95
CA GLU A 179 -30.01 -26.71 11.31
C GLU A 179 -29.84 -26.68 9.78
N PRO A 180 -28.95 -27.51 9.21
CA PRO A 180 -28.72 -27.54 7.78
C PRO A 180 -29.83 -28.34 7.07
N ASP A 181 -31.02 -27.75 6.92
CA ASP A 181 -32.08 -28.30 6.05
C ASP A 181 -31.74 -28.16 4.54
N GLY A 182 -30.61 -27.51 4.24
CA GLY A 182 -30.09 -27.28 2.90
C GLY A 182 -30.70 -26.07 2.19
N SER A 183 -31.75 -25.44 2.75
CA SER A 183 -32.38 -24.26 2.15
C SER A 183 -31.44 -23.05 2.21
N PHE A 184 -30.78 -22.83 3.35
CA PHE A 184 -29.81 -21.76 3.54
C PHE A 184 -28.65 -21.87 2.54
N VAL A 185 -28.05 -23.06 2.41
CA VAL A 185 -26.93 -23.30 1.49
C VAL A 185 -27.35 -23.08 0.04
N ARG A 186 -28.55 -23.53 -0.36
CA ARG A 186 -29.07 -23.29 -1.72
C ARG A 186 -29.30 -21.82 -2.02
N LEU A 187 -29.84 -21.05 -1.07
CA LEU A 187 -30.02 -19.61 -1.22
C LEU A 187 -28.68 -18.90 -1.31
N LEU A 188 -27.71 -19.31 -0.51
CA LEU A 188 -26.35 -18.79 -0.54
C LEU A 188 -25.66 -19.10 -1.89
N GLU A 189 -25.82 -20.32 -2.41
CA GLU A 189 -25.32 -20.71 -3.74
C GLU A 189 -25.98 -19.90 -4.86
N LEU A 190 -27.29 -19.64 -4.75
CA LEU A 190 -28.00 -18.79 -5.71
C LEU A 190 -27.47 -17.35 -5.69
N GLY A 191 -27.24 -16.77 -4.50
CA GLY A 191 -26.61 -15.46 -4.36
C GLY A 191 -25.17 -15.45 -4.88
N ALA A 192 -24.40 -16.50 -4.61
CA ALA A 192 -23.03 -16.62 -5.12
C ALA A 192 -23.00 -16.64 -6.66
N SER A 193 -24.02 -17.20 -7.32
CA SER A 193 -24.10 -17.20 -8.79
C SER A 193 -24.25 -15.80 -9.40
N THR A 194 -24.73 -14.81 -8.63
CA THR A 194 -24.88 -13.42 -9.09
C THR A 194 -23.68 -12.53 -8.76
N ILE A 195 -22.75 -13.02 -7.94
CA ILE A 195 -21.56 -12.28 -7.48
C ILE A 195 -20.30 -13.02 -7.98
N PRO A 196 -19.69 -12.56 -9.10
CA PRO A 196 -18.50 -13.19 -9.67
C PRO A 196 -17.35 -13.32 -8.66
N GLY A 197 -16.62 -14.45 -8.72
CA GLY A 197 -15.49 -14.70 -7.83
C GLY A 197 -15.88 -15.20 -6.43
N THR A 198 -17.14 -15.61 -6.24
CA THR A 198 -17.60 -16.23 -5.01
C THR A 198 -17.42 -17.75 -5.07
N HIS A 199 -16.83 -18.31 -4.02
CA HIS A 199 -16.62 -19.73 -3.84
C HIS A 199 -17.19 -20.17 -2.50
N ILE A 200 -18.04 -21.20 -2.54
CA ILE A 200 -18.64 -21.79 -1.35
C ILE A 200 -18.09 -23.20 -1.17
N CYS A 201 -17.65 -23.51 0.04
CA CYS A 201 -17.31 -24.85 0.46
C CYS A 201 -18.20 -25.23 1.64
N ALA A 202 -19.25 -26.02 1.36
CA ALA A 202 -20.15 -26.55 2.37
C ALA A 202 -19.65 -27.92 2.84
N GLY A 203 -19.50 -28.10 4.16
CA GLY A 203 -19.01 -29.34 4.75
C GLY A 203 -19.47 -29.47 6.21
N GLY A 204 -20.73 -29.84 6.41
CA GLY A 204 -21.33 -29.98 7.75
C GLY A 204 -21.94 -28.67 8.28
N PRO A 205 -21.92 -28.43 9.60
CA PRO A 205 -22.58 -27.26 10.22
C PRO A 205 -21.84 -25.95 9.96
N VAL A 206 -20.71 -25.97 9.26
CA VAL A 206 -19.94 -24.78 8.91
C VAL A 206 -19.82 -24.68 7.40
N VAL A 207 -20.22 -23.53 6.86
CA VAL A 207 -20.08 -23.17 5.45
C VAL A 207 -18.97 -22.14 5.34
N LYS A 208 -17.95 -22.43 4.53
CA LYS A 208 -16.87 -21.49 4.23
C LYS A 208 -17.18 -20.77 2.94
N VAL A 209 -17.09 -19.45 2.97
CA VAL A 209 -17.29 -18.61 1.80
C VAL A 209 -16.04 -17.79 1.56
N ARG A 210 -15.62 -17.72 0.31
CA ARG A 210 -14.55 -16.85 -0.16
C ARG A 210 -15.09 -15.98 -1.29
N THR A 211 -14.93 -14.67 -1.18
CA THR A 211 -15.17 -13.74 -2.29
C THR A 211 -13.85 -13.17 -2.76
N THR A 212 -13.69 -13.06 -4.08
CA THR A 212 -12.55 -12.38 -4.69
C THR A 212 -12.95 -11.04 -5.26
N GLY A 213 -11.97 -10.17 -5.38
CA GLY A 213 -12.10 -8.84 -5.94
C GLY A 213 -10.86 -8.48 -6.76
N LYS A 214 -10.59 -7.18 -6.82
CA LYS A 214 -9.43 -6.61 -7.51
C LYS A 214 -8.89 -5.48 -6.66
N THR A 215 -7.63 -5.57 -6.27
CA THR A 215 -6.99 -4.51 -5.48
C THR A 215 -6.83 -3.23 -6.30
N SER A 216 -6.94 -2.08 -5.63
CA SER A 216 -6.55 -0.76 -6.12
C SER A 216 -6.11 0.11 -4.95
N HIS A 217 -5.48 1.25 -5.25
CA HIS A 217 -5.10 2.22 -4.24
C HIS A 217 -6.35 2.84 -3.59
N GLY A 218 -6.31 3.11 -2.28
CA GLY A 218 -7.44 3.62 -1.51
C GLY A 218 -7.92 5.01 -1.94
N SER A 219 -7.10 5.77 -2.68
CA SER A 219 -7.50 7.05 -3.29
C SER A 219 -8.31 6.89 -4.58
N THR A 220 -8.28 5.71 -5.21
CA THR A 220 -9.03 5.39 -6.45
C THR A 220 -9.75 4.04 -6.33
N PRO A 221 -10.65 3.88 -5.33
CA PRO A 221 -11.33 2.60 -5.09
C PRO A 221 -12.19 2.13 -6.26
N GLU A 222 -12.65 3.06 -7.12
CA GLU A 222 -13.43 2.78 -8.33
C GLU A 222 -12.69 1.93 -9.38
N ASN A 223 -11.35 1.87 -9.32
CA ASN A 223 -10.54 1.03 -10.20
C ASN A 223 -10.42 -0.43 -9.73
N GLY A 224 -10.86 -0.70 -8.50
CA GLY A 224 -10.86 -2.00 -7.84
C GLY A 224 -12.25 -2.62 -7.76
N VAL A 225 -12.30 -3.82 -7.16
CA VAL A 225 -13.52 -4.52 -6.79
C VAL A 225 -13.34 -5.00 -5.36
N ASN A 226 -14.14 -4.49 -4.43
CA ASN A 226 -13.98 -4.78 -3.00
C ASN A 226 -14.59 -6.14 -2.63
N ALA A 227 -13.74 -7.11 -2.30
CA ALA A 227 -14.16 -8.46 -1.93
C ALA A 227 -15.01 -8.49 -0.65
N VAL A 228 -14.77 -7.58 0.31
CA VAL A 228 -15.58 -7.47 1.53
C VAL A 228 -16.98 -6.98 1.19
N SER A 229 -17.13 -6.00 0.31
CA SER A 229 -18.45 -5.54 -0.16
C SER A 229 -19.21 -6.66 -0.87
N ASN A 230 -18.54 -7.47 -1.70
CA ASN A 230 -19.14 -8.65 -2.32
C ASN A 230 -19.66 -9.65 -1.27
N MET A 231 -18.87 -9.90 -0.20
CA MET A 231 -19.30 -10.76 0.91
C MET A 231 -20.52 -10.18 1.64
N MET A 232 -20.55 -8.87 1.87
CA MET A 232 -21.69 -8.22 2.51
C MET A 232 -22.96 -8.32 1.66
N LEU A 233 -22.87 -8.09 0.34
CA LEU A 233 -24.01 -8.23 -0.58
C LEU A 233 -24.54 -9.67 -0.63
N LEU A 234 -23.65 -10.67 -0.55
CA LEU A 234 -24.05 -12.06 -0.48
C LEU A 234 -24.82 -12.37 0.82
N LEU A 235 -24.38 -11.79 1.93
CA LEU A 235 -24.91 -12.07 3.27
C LEU A 235 -26.12 -11.20 3.65
N GLU A 236 -26.32 -10.05 2.99
CA GLU A 236 -27.41 -9.09 3.25
C GLU A 236 -28.80 -9.75 3.36
N PRO A 237 -29.21 -10.71 2.51
CA PRO A 237 -30.53 -11.34 2.62
C PRO A 237 -30.73 -12.19 3.88
N PHE A 238 -29.67 -12.46 4.64
CA PHE A 238 -29.66 -13.35 5.82
C PHE A 238 -29.38 -12.62 7.14
N MET A 239 -29.11 -11.30 7.09
CA MET A 239 -28.92 -10.42 8.25
C MET A 239 -30.20 -9.68 8.61
#